data_AF-A0A7X9WQX3-F1
#
_entry.id   AF-A0A7X9WQX3-F1
#
_cell.length_a   1.000
_cell.length_b   1.000
_cell.length_c   1.000
_cell.angle_alpha   90.00
_cell.angle_beta   90.00
_cell.angle_gamma   90.00
#
_symmetry.space_group_name_H-M   'P 1'
#
loop_
_entity.id
_entity.type
_entity.pdbx_description
1 polymer ?
#
loop_
_entity_poly.entity_id
_entity_poly.type
_entity_poly.pdbx_seq_one_letter_code
_entity_poly.pdbx_strand_id
1 'polypeptide(L)'
;MRIWLWPLVAAILNGCAPSAIPARAALIDEIEKNVRLPPDASPLSHYARAYAYAPNRRVRAVYFQPDEPYPEFCKMALEHEQEGAQVSLFCPPPKGMSAGERRWFDNYRFLPSAKDGGCSWITVELDLNTRTIQVRCNGA
;
A
#
# COMPACT_ATOMS: atom_id res chain seq x y z
N MET A 1 71.52 -3.04 14.04
CA MET A 1 70.75 -2.86 12.78
C MET A 1 69.92 -4.11 12.52
N ARG A 2 68.59 -4.04 12.65
CA ARG A 2 67.64 -4.99 12.04
C ARG A 2 66.25 -4.34 12.03
N ILE A 3 65.87 -3.83 10.86
CA ILE A 3 64.59 -3.17 10.59
C ILE A 3 63.65 -4.25 10.07
N TRP A 4 62.53 -4.47 10.76
CA TRP A 4 61.44 -5.32 10.27
C TRP A 4 60.42 -4.45 9.54
N LEU A 5 60.35 -4.58 8.21
CA LEU A 5 59.30 -4.02 7.38
C LEU A 5 58.12 -5.01 7.33
N TRP A 6 56.97 -4.60 7.88
CA TRP A 6 55.69 -5.24 7.61
C TRP A 6 55.01 -4.52 6.43
N PRO A 7 54.42 -5.22 5.46
CA PRO A 7 53.65 -4.58 4.40
C PRO A 7 52.24 -4.30 4.92
N LEU A 8 51.87 -3.02 4.96
CA LEU A 8 50.48 -2.57 5.11
C LEU A 8 49.75 -2.83 3.79
N VAL A 9 48.97 -3.91 3.73
CA VAL A 9 47.99 -4.13 2.67
C VAL A 9 46.79 -3.23 2.97
N ALA A 10 46.67 -2.12 2.24
CA ALA A 10 45.49 -1.26 2.29
C ALA A 10 44.40 -1.83 1.38
N ALA A 11 43.38 -2.47 1.97
CA ALA A 11 42.20 -2.90 1.24
C ALA A 11 41.28 -1.70 0.98
N ILE A 12 41.14 -1.31 -0.29
CA ILE A 12 40.21 -0.27 -0.75
C ILE A 12 38.81 -0.89 -0.80
N LEU A 13 37.95 -0.57 0.17
CA LEU A 13 36.53 -0.91 0.11
C LEU A 13 35.81 0.09 -0.81
N ASN A 14 35.65 -0.27 -2.08
CA ASN A 14 34.68 0.33 -2.97
C ASN A 14 33.27 -0.09 -2.54
N GLY A 15 32.65 0.68 -1.66
CA GLY A 15 31.24 0.55 -1.33
C GLY A 15 30.37 1.22 -2.39
N CYS A 16 30.07 0.51 -3.48
CA CYS A 16 28.88 0.83 -4.28
C CYS A 16 27.66 0.71 -3.35
N ALA A 17 27.01 1.82 -3.00
CA ALA A 17 25.69 1.74 -2.39
C ALA A 17 24.68 1.42 -3.48
N PRO A 18 24.06 0.23 -3.52
CA PRO A 18 22.92 0.00 -4.39
C PRO A 18 21.81 0.97 -3.95
N SER A 19 21.09 1.56 -4.90
CA SER A 19 19.84 2.29 -4.64
C SER A 19 18.84 1.35 -3.97
N ALA A 20 18.96 1.20 -2.65
CA ALA A 20 18.15 0.31 -1.86
C ALA A 20 16.74 0.87 -1.81
N ILE A 21 15.77 0.08 -2.28
CA ILE A 21 14.37 0.41 -2.06
C ILE A 21 14.17 0.57 -0.55
N PRO A 22 13.55 1.66 -0.07
CA PRO A 22 13.36 1.85 1.36
C PRO A 22 12.59 0.68 1.97
N ALA A 23 12.87 0.37 3.24
CA ALA A 23 12.16 -0.69 3.95
C ALA A 23 10.64 -0.42 3.93
N ARG A 24 9.83 -1.48 3.85
CA ARG A 24 8.36 -1.41 3.74
C ARG A 24 7.73 -0.49 4.81
N ALA A 25 8.19 -0.58 6.05
CA ALA A 25 7.72 0.27 7.16
C ALA A 25 8.01 1.76 6.92
N ALA A 26 9.20 2.11 6.44
CA ALA A 26 9.56 3.50 6.16
C ALA A 26 8.71 4.10 5.03
N LEU A 27 8.37 3.31 3.99
CA LEU A 27 7.47 3.74 2.92
C LEU A 27 6.05 3.97 3.43
N ILE A 28 5.55 3.09 4.30
CA ILE A 28 4.24 3.25 4.94
C ILE A 28 4.19 4.56 5.72
N ASP A 29 5.18 4.79 6.59
CA ASP A 29 5.23 5.99 7.42
C ASP A 29 5.41 7.27 6.59
N GLU A 30 6.22 7.22 5.51
CA GLU A 30 6.36 8.31 4.53
C GLU A 30 5.02 8.66 3.88
N ILE A 31 4.29 7.66 3.39
CA ILE A 31 2.98 7.87 2.77
C ILE A 31 2.01 8.46 3.80
N GLU A 32 1.83 7.82 4.95
CA GLU A 32 0.83 8.24 5.94
C GLU A 32 1.11 9.61 6.54
N LYS A 33 2.38 10.02 6.65
CA LYS A 33 2.76 11.35 7.12
C LYS A 33 2.43 12.45 6.10
N ASN A 34 2.51 12.14 4.80
CA ASN A 34 2.41 13.14 3.73
C ASN A 34 1.10 13.08 2.95
N VAL A 35 0.30 12.02 3.11
CA VAL A 35 -0.99 11.88 2.44
C VAL A 35 -1.94 12.97 2.90
N ARG A 36 -2.61 13.59 1.92
CA ARG A 36 -3.73 14.51 2.16
C ARG A 36 -4.98 13.80 1.67
N LEU A 37 -5.82 13.38 2.61
CA LEU A 37 -7.09 12.74 2.27
C LEU A 37 -8.06 13.77 1.66
N PRO A 38 -8.92 13.36 0.72
CA PRO A 38 -9.96 14.23 0.16
C PRO A 38 -10.93 14.74 1.24
N PRO A 39 -11.61 15.88 1.02
CA PRO A 39 -12.49 16.49 2.04
C PRO A 39 -13.58 15.56 2.58
N ASP A 40 -14.12 14.69 1.73
CA ASP A 40 -15.21 13.76 2.08
C ASP A 40 -14.71 12.44 2.67
N ALA A 41 -13.40 12.29 2.86
CA ALA A 41 -12.81 11.13 3.50
C ALA A 41 -12.93 11.22 5.02
N SER A 42 -13.11 10.07 5.66
CA SER A 42 -13.03 9.95 7.11
C SER A 42 -11.58 10.14 7.62
N PRO A 43 -11.36 10.25 8.94
CA PRO A 43 -10.02 10.21 9.50
C PRO A 43 -9.27 8.92 9.13
N LEU A 44 -7.95 8.99 8.96
CA LEU A 44 -7.12 7.85 8.53
C LEU A 44 -7.29 6.61 9.44
N SER A 45 -7.57 6.82 10.74
CA SER A 45 -7.81 5.76 11.72
C SER A 45 -9.04 4.89 11.43
N HIS A 46 -10.00 5.37 10.64
CA HIS A 46 -11.20 4.61 10.27
C HIS A 46 -10.95 3.62 9.13
N TYR A 47 -9.78 3.70 8.49
CA TYR A 47 -9.43 2.84 7.37
C TYR A 47 -8.53 1.69 7.82
N ALA A 48 -8.76 0.52 7.24
CA ALA A 48 -7.72 -0.48 7.03
C ALA A 48 -6.88 -0.05 5.83
N ARG A 49 -5.55 -0.33 5.87
CA ARG A 49 -4.61 0.19 4.87
C ARG A 49 -3.73 -0.93 4.33
N ALA A 50 -3.94 -1.29 3.06
CA ALA A 50 -3.20 -2.31 2.35
C ALA A 50 -2.17 -1.67 1.39
N TYR A 51 -0.93 -2.16 1.39
CA TYR A 51 0.18 -1.61 0.62
C TYR A 51 0.83 -2.69 -0.24
N ALA A 52 1.31 -2.33 -1.43
CA ALA A 52 2.17 -3.20 -2.22
C ALA A 52 3.05 -2.39 -3.18
N TYR A 53 4.14 -3.00 -3.62
CA TYR A 53 4.84 -2.49 -4.79
C TYR A 53 3.98 -2.64 -6.04
N ALA A 54 3.93 -1.57 -6.83
CA ALA A 54 3.28 -1.51 -8.12
C ALA A 54 4.32 -1.29 -9.23
N PRO A 55 3.98 -1.57 -10.50
CA PRO A 55 4.86 -1.32 -11.64
C PRO A 55 5.32 0.14 -11.70
N ASN A 56 6.36 0.39 -12.50
CA ASN A 56 6.89 1.74 -12.74
C ASN A 56 7.45 2.43 -11.48
N ARG A 57 8.04 1.64 -10.57
CA ARG A 57 8.63 2.11 -9.30
C ARG A 57 7.61 2.90 -8.47
N ARG A 58 6.43 2.31 -8.29
CA ARG A 58 5.38 2.88 -7.43
C ARG A 58 5.11 2.02 -6.21
N VAL A 59 4.58 2.65 -5.18
CA VAL A 59 3.85 1.95 -4.12
C VAL A 59 2.39 2.31 -4.31
N ARG A 60 1.54 1.29 -4.39
CA ARG A 60 0.08 1.47 -4.35
C ARG A 60 -0.39 1.10 -2.96
N ALA A 61 -1.18 1.98 -2.36
CA ALA A 61 -1.94 1.70 -1.17
C ALA A 61 -3.43 1.81 -1.45
N VAL A 62 -4.20 0.99 -0.76
CA VAL A 62 -5.66 1.02 -0.79
C VAL A 62 -6.14 1.16 0.65
N TYR A 63 -6.89 2.24 0.90
CA TYR A 63 -7.50 2.53 2.19
C TYR A 63 -8.99 2.25 2.08
N PHE A 64 -9.53 1.42 2.96
CA PHE A 64 -10.94 1.05 2.94
C PHE A 64 -11.51 0.96 4.36
N GLN A 65 -12.80 1.25 4.53
CA GLN A 65 -13.47 1.21 5.85
C GLN A 65 -14.07 -0.18 6.12
N PRO A 66 -13.44 -1.03 6.95
CA PRO A 66 -13.78 -2.45 7.05
C PRO A 66 -15.11 -2.73 7.75
N ASP A 67 -15.65 -1.77 8.50
CA ASP A 67 -16.86 -1.92 9.31
C ASP A 67 -18.12 -1.43 8.57
N GLU A 68 -18.04 -1.10 7.28
CA GLU A 68 -19.22 -0.74 6.50
C GLU A 68 -20.14 -1.97 6.34
N PRO A 69 -21.44 -1.84 6.70
CA PRO A 69 -22.36 -2.96 6.66
C PRO A 69 -22.50 -3.48 5.23
N TYR A 70 -22.32 -4.80 5.06
CA TYR A 70 -22.62 -5.51 3.81
C TYR A 70 -24.08 -5.32 3.44
N PRO A 71 -24.40 -4.65 2.31
CA PRO A 71 -25.75 -4.66 1.79
C PRO A 71 -26.23 -6.10 1.61
N GLU A 72 -27.51 -6.36 1.86
CA GLU A 72 -28.07 -7.70 1.73
C GLU A 72 -27.87 -8.30 0.34
N PHE A 73 -27.91 -7.45 -0.71
CA PHE A 73 -27.61 -7.90 -2.08
C PHE A 73 -26.20 -8.47 -2.24
N CYS A 74 -25.23 -7.98 -1.45
CA CYS A 74 -23.87 -8.49 -1.43
C CYS A 74 -23.71 -9.80 -0.68
N LYS A 75 -24.49 -10.00 0.40
CA LYS A 75 -24.54 -11.29 1.09
C LYS A 75 -25.09 -12.36 0.16
N MET A 76 -26.23 -12.07 -0.48
CA MET A 76 -26.84 -12.97 -1.46
C MET A 76 -25.90 -13.27 -2.64
N ALA A 77 -25.22 -12.26 -3.17
CA ALA A 77 -24.30 -12.45 -4.29
C ALA A 77 -23.06 -13.29 -3.94
N LEU A 78 -22.55 -13.19 -2.71
CA LEU A 78 -21.47 -14.04 -2.20
C LEU A 78 -21.95 -15.48 -1.93
N GLU A 79 -23.17 -15.65 -1.41
CA GLU A 79 -23.76 -16.96 -1.09
C GLU A 79 -24.13 -17.77 -2.34
N HIS A 80 -24.46 -17.09 -3.44
CA HIS A 80 -24.81 -17.75 -4.71
C HIS A 80 -23.61 -18.03 -5.63
N GLU A 81 -22.37 -17.77 -5.17
CA GLU A 81 -21.11 -17.98 -5.92
C GLU A 81 -21.23 -17.61 -7.41
N GLN A 82 -21.95 -16.52 -7.74
CA GLN A 82 -21.99 -16.07 -9.13
C GLN A 82 -20.57 -15.66 -9.51
N GLU A 83 -19.96 -16.48 -10.37
CA GLU A 83 -18.59 -16.31 -10.81
C GLU A 83 -18.31 -14.87 -11.24
N GLY A 84 -17.25 -14.30 -10.67
CA GLY A 84 -16.38 -13.40 -11.43
C GLY A 84 -16.75 -11.92 -11.37
N ALA A 85 -15.86 -11.18 -10.70
CA ALA A 85 -15.68 -9.73 -10.79
C ALA A 85 -16.82 -8.84 -10.26
N GLN A 86 -18.09 -8.99 -10.65
CA GLN A 86 -19.12 -8.00 -10.30
C GLN A 86 -19.40 -7.94 -8.79
N VAL A 87 -19.50 -9.09 -8.12
CA VAL A 87 -19.71 -9.14 -6.65
C VAL A 87 -18.53 -8.50 -5.90
N SER A 88 -17.29 -8.77 -6.32
CA SER A 88 -16.10 -8.10 -5.75
C SER A 88 -15.99 -6.61 -6.11
N LEU A 89 -16.69 -6.14 -7.16
CA LEU A 89 -16.63 -4.75 -7.62
C LEU A 89 -17.66 -3.84 -6.93
N PHE A 90 -18.77 -4.40 -6.43
CA PHE A 90 -19.91 -3.65 -5.86
C PHE A 90 -20.15 -3.90 -4.36
N CYS A 91 -19.46 -4.87 -3.76
CA CYS A 91 -19.66 -5.21 -2.36
C CYS A 91 -18.60 -4.59 -1.45
N PRO A 92 -18.98 -4.22 -0.21
CA PRO A 92 -18.12 -3.47 0.71
C PRO A 92 -16.88 -4.25 1.09
N PRO A 93 -15.94 -3.62 1.80
CA PRO A 93 -14.56 -4.04 1.71
C PRO A 93 -14.23 -5.46 2.13
N PRO A 94 -13.11 -5.98 1.60
CA PRO A 94 -12.70 -7.34 1.84
C PRO A 94 -12.56 -7.59 3.34
N LYS A 95 -13.11 -8.71 3.75
CA LYS A 95 -13.02 -9.19 5.13
C LYS A 95 -11.56 -9.50 5.48
N GLY A 96 -11.20 -9.29 6.74
CA GLY A 96 -9.92 -9.76 7.30
C GLY A 96 -8.88 -8.67 7.57
N MET A 97 -9.27 -7.39 7.57
CA MET A 97 -8.50 -6.30 8.16
C MET A 97 -9.42 -5.40 8.99
N SER A 98 -8.93 -4.87 10.11
CA SER A 98 -9.69 -3.96 10.98
C SER A 98 -9.28 -2.50 10.77
N ALA A 99 -10.14 -1.56 11.20
CA ALA A 99 -9.82 -0.14 11.15
C ALA A 99 -8.53 0.14 11.93
N GLY A 100 -7.64 0.97 11.37
CA GLY A 100 -6.33 1.25 11.94
C GLY A 100 -5.26 0.20 11.60
N GLU A 101 -5.60 -0.95 11.04
CA GLU A 101 -4.62 -1.95 10.63
C GLU A 101 -3.84 -1.52 9.37
N ARG A 102 -2.55 -1.86 9.33
CA ARG A 102 -1.67 -1.69 8.16
C ARG A 102 -1.15 -3.06 7.72
N ARG A 103 -1.25 -3.39 6.43
CA ARG A 103 -0.75 -4.67 5.90
C ARG A 103 -0.02 -4.48 4.58
N TRP A 104 1.13 -5.12 4.44
CA TRP A 104 1.87 -5.17 3.17
C TRP A 104 1.59 -6.48 2.45
N PHE A 105 1.28 -6.40 1.17
CA PHE A 105 1.05 -7.52 0.27
C PHE A 105 2.23 -7.66 -0.70
N ASP A 106 2.54 -8.90 -1.08
CA ASP A 106 3.67 -9.18 -1.97
C ASP A 106 3.44 -8.71 -3.41
N ASN A 107 2.18 -8.51 -3.81
CA ASN A 107 1.81 -8.07 -5.15
C ASN A 107 0.63 -7.11 -5.11
N TYR A 108 0.69 -6.01 -5.88
CA TYR A 108 -0.42 -5.05 -6.01
C TYR A 108 -1.72 -5.66 -6.54
N ARG A 109 -1.66 -6.80 -7.23
CA ARG A 109 -2.83 -7.55 -7.71
C ARG A 109 -3.63 -8.20 -6.57
N PHE A 110 -3.03 -8.35 -5.40
CA PHE A 110 -3.71 -8.85 -4.19
C PHE A 110 -4.25 -7.71 -3.32
N LEU A 111 -4.05 -6.46 -3.72
CA LEU A 111 -4.69 -5.36 -3.03
C LEU A 111 -6.20 -5.47 -3.22
N PRO A 112 -6.97 -5.20 -2.15
CA PRO A 112 -8.39 -4.92 -2.25
C PRO A 112 -8.70 -4.02 -3.44
N SER A 113 -9.81 -4.28 -4.15
CA SER A 113 -10.35 -3.37 -5.16
C SER A 113 -11.85 -3.17 -4.98
N ALA A 114 -12.32 -1.98 -5.37
CA ALA A 114 -13.73 -1.63 -5.48
C ALA A 114 -13.90 -0.69 -6.68
N LYS A 115 -15.06 -0.71 -7.34
CA LYS A 115 -15.35 0.13 -8.50
C LYS A 115 -16.02 1.44 -8.12
N ASP A 116 -16.86 1.42 -7.09
CA ASP A 116 -17.69 2.54 -6.66
C ASP A 116 -17.83 2.53 -5.13
N GLY A 117 -16.82 3.06 -4.44
CA GLY A 117 -16.77 3.10 -2.96
C GLY A 117 -16.71 4.52 -2.41
N GLY A 118 -16.82 5.53 -3.27
CA GLY A 118 -16.55 6.92 -2.92
C GLY A 118 -15.26 7.07 -2.12
N CYS A 119 -15.31 7.88 -1.07
CA CYS A 119 -14.17 8.08 -0.16
C CYS A 119 -14.15 7.09 1.02
N SER A 120 -15.09 6.14 1.12
CA SER A 120 -14.89 4.96 1.97
C SER A 120 -13.84 4.01 1.36
N TRP A 121 -13.48 4.24 0.09
CA TRP A 121 -12.43 3.53 -0.62
C TRP A 121 -11.47 4.46 -1.37
N ILE A 122 -10.22 4.57 -0.88
CA ILE A 122 -9.24 5.50 -1.41
C ILE A 122 -8.04 4.74 -2.00
N THR A 123 -7.67 5.09 -3.22
CA THR A 123 -6.41 4.66 -3.82
C THR A 123 -5.35 5.74 -3.61
N VAL A 124 -4.20 5.34 -3.07
CA VAL A 124 -3.02 6.18 -2.92
C VAL A 124 -1.87 5.61 -3.75
N GLU A 125 -1.21 6.43 -4.55
CA GLU A 125 -0.01 6.04 -5.29
C GLU A 125 1.16 6.96 -4.94
N LEU A 126 2.25 6.37 -4.48
CA LEU A 126 3.55 7.04 -4.34
C LEU A 126 4.44 6.67 -5.53
N ASP A 127 4.93 7.67 -6.24
CA ASP A 127 5.99 7.49 -7.23
C ASP A 127 7.36 7.55 -6.55
N LEU A 128 8.15 6.47 -6.60
CA LEU A 128 9.42 6.38 -5.88
C LEU A 128 10.55 7.18 -6.52
N ASN A 129 10.36 7.72 -7.73
CA ASN A 129 11.35 8.56 -8.41
C ASN A 129 11.16 10.03 -8.03
N THR A 130 9.91 10.51 -8.10
CA THR A 130 9.56 11.92 -7.85
C THR A 130 9.10 12.18 -6.42
N ARG A 131 8.77 11.13 -5.67
CA ARG A 131 8.16 11.20 -4.33
C ARG A 131 6.80 11.91 -4.30
N THR A 132 6.14 11.99 -5.46
CA THR A 132 4.79 12.52 -5.57
C THR A 132 3.78 11.50 -5.05
N ILE A 133 2.83 11.96 -4.22
CA ILE A 133 1.69 11.17 -3.76
C ILE A 133 0.44 11.61 -4.51
N GLN A 134 -0.25 10.67 -5.14
CA GLN A 134 -1.57 10.86 -5.73
C GLN A 134 -2.62 10.15 -4.89
N VAL A 135 -3.76 10.80 -4.67
CA VAL A 135 -4.86 10.28 -3.83
C VAL A 135 -6.16 10.43 -4.59
N ARG A 136 -6.98 9.37 -4.62
CA ARG A 136 -8.27 9.36 -5.32
C ARG A 136 -9.31 8.52 -4.57
N CYS A 137 -10.52 9.04 -4.47
CA CYS A 137 -11.69 8.24 -4.08
C CYS A 137 -12.12 7.38 -5.28
N ASN A 138 -12.53 6.13 -5.05
CA ASN A 138 -12.94 5.24 -6.14
C ASN A 138 -14.43 5.45 -6.48
N GLY A 139 -14.74 5.66 -7.75
CA GLY A 139 -16.11 5.90 -8.22
C GLY A 139 -16.53 7.39 -8.30
N ALA A 140 -15.61 8.30 -7.94
CA ALA A 140 -15.80 9.74 -8.11
C ALA A 140 -15.55 10.22 -9.55
#